data_AF-A0A2V3IAF1-F1
#
_entry.id   AF-A0A2V3IAF1-F1
#
_cell.length_a   1.000
_cell.length_b   1.000
_cell.length_c   1.000
_cell.angle_alpha   90.00
_cell.angle_beta   90.00
_cell.angle_gamma   90.00
#
_symmetry.space_group_name_H-M   'P 1'
#
loop_
_entity.id
_entity.type
_entity.pdbx_description
1 polymer ?
#
loop_
_entity_poly.entity_id
_entity_poly.type
_entity_poly.pdbx_seq_one_letter_code
_entity_poly.pdbx_strand_id
1 'polypeptide(L)'
;MGLKPFIITYISVISFSNFVFVLFSQTIRDIIWSFFRDASGVIILGLVFLFAFAWLIKARPHKIPKKYFITSFDVYGMETHIDGLRTEFKNHDVAWSFMKFYKKSYPLYNFALVSEEMKQDKKIIFKYI
;
A
#
# COMPACT_ATOMS: atom_id res chain seq x y z
N MET A 1 -46.78 -62.22 -34.85
CA MET A 1 -47.21 -61.66 -33.54
C MET A 1 -45.95 -61.51 -32.70
N GLY A 2 -45.38 -60.30 -32.54
CA GLY A 2 -44.09 -60.18 -31.82
C GLY A 2 -43.38 -58.82 -31.82
N LEU A 3 -43.71 -57.86 -32.69
CA LEU A 3 -42.94 -56.59 -32.80
C LEU A 3 -43.28 -55.52 -31.75
N LYS A 4 -44.47 -55.56 -31.13
CA LYS A 4 -44.91 -54.55 -30.16
C LYS A 4 -43.96 -54.34 -28.97
N PRO A 5 -43.46 -55.38 -28.27
CA PRO A 5 -42.53 -55.19 -27.15
C PRO A 5 -41.20 -54.58 -27.60
N PHE A 6 -40.67 -54.98 -28.78
CA PHE A 6 -39.42 -54.42 -29.30
C PHE A 6 -39.52 -52.94 -29.65
N ILE A 7 -40.65 -52.50 -30.22
CA ILE A 7 -40.91 -51.10 -30.54
C ILE A 7 -40.99 -50.26 -29.26
N ILE A 8 -41.66 -50.76 -28.22
CA ILE A 8 -41.78 -50.06 -26.93
C ILE A 8 -40.41 -49.92 -26.25
N THR A 9 -39.61 -50.98 -26.24
CA THR A 9 -38.24 -50.94 -25.70
C THR A 9 -37.36 -49.97 -26.48
N TYR A 10 -37.45 -49.97 -27.81
CA TYR A 10 -36.67 -49.06 -28.66
C TYR A 10 -37.01 -47.58 -28.40
N ILE A 11 -38.30 -47.24 -28.31
CA ILE A 11 -38.75 -45.89 -27.98
C ILE A 11 -38.32 -45.51 -26.56
N SER A 12 -38.40 -46.45 -25.61
CA SER A 12 -37.99 -46.21 -24.22
C SER A 12 -36.49 -45.90 -24.11
N VAL A 13 -35.65 -46.67 -24.81
CA VAL A 13 -34.20 -46.44 -24.86
C VAL A 13 -33.88 -45.08 -25.47
N ILE A 14 -34.49 -44.73 -26.60
CA ILE A 14 -34.27 -43.43 -27.24
C ILE A 14 -34.71 -42.27 -26.34
N SER A 15 -35.88 -42.38 -25.73
CA SER A 15 -36.41 -41.35 -24.83
C SER A 15 -35.50 -41.14 -23.62
N PHE A 16 -35.04 -42.23 -23.01
CA PHE A 16 -34.09 -42.19 -21.90
C PHE A 16 -32.74 -41.59 -22.32
N SER A 17 -32.19 -42.01 -23.46
CA SER A 17 -30.94 -41.46 -23.99
C SER A 17 -31.04 -39.96 -24.29
N ASN A 18 -32.17 -39.50 -24.83
CA ASN A 18 -32.40 -38.08 -25.07
C ASN A 18 -32.49 -37.28 -23.76
N PHE A 19 -33.20 -37.82 -22.76
CA PHE A 19 -33.25 -37.21 -21.43
C PHE A 19 -31.86 -37.05 -20.82
N VAL A 20 -31.03 -38.11 -20.86
CA VAL A 20 -29.64 -38.06 -20.37
C VAL A 20 -28.83 -37.03 -21.16
N PHE A 21 -28.96 -36.99 -22.49
CA PHE A 21 -28.25 -36.02 -23.32
C PHE A 21 -28.61 -34.57 -22.95
N VAL A 22 -29.90 -34.26 -22.82
CA VAL A 22 -30.37 -32.91 -22.44
C VAL A 22 -29.86 -32.54 -21.05
N LEU A 23 -29.98 -33.46 -20.08
CA LEU A 23 -29.59 -33.19 -18.70
C LEU A 23 -28.09 -32.88 -18.57
N PHE A 24 -27.23 -33.67 -19.21
CA PHE A 24 -25.77 -33.51 -19.10
C PHE A 24 -25.18 -32.48 -20.08
N SER A 25 -25.70 -32.38 -21.30
CA SER A 25 -25.13 -31.48 -22.31
C SER A 25 -25.67 -30.06 -22.21
N GLN A 26 -26.91 -29.88 -21.76
CA GLN A 26 -27.58 -28.58 -21.73
C GLN A 26 -27.77 -28.14 -20.29
N THR A 27 -28.61 -28.83 -19.52
CA THR A 27 -29.04 -28.37 -18.20
C THR A 27 -27.88 -28.16 -17.23
N ILE A 28 -27.02 -29.18 -17.04
CA ILE A 28 -25.86 -29.05 -16.14
C ILE A 28 -24.89 -27.98 -16.64
N ARG A 29 -24.62 -27.93 -17.94
CA ARG A 29 -23.72 -26.95 -18.55
C ARG A 29 -24.23 -25.52 -18.30
N ASP A 30 -25.51 -25.27 -18.53
CA ASP A 30 -26.10 -23.95 -18.42
C ASP A 30 -26.14 -23.46 -16.97
N ILE A 31 -26.45 -24.36 -16.02
CA ILE A 31 -26.39 -24.05 -14.58
C ILE A 31 -24.96 -23.66 -14.16
N ILE A 32 -23.96 -24.46 -14.57
CA ILE A 32 -22.55 -24.16 -14.26
C ILE A 32 -22.14 -22.82 -14.89
N TRP A 33 -22.49 -22.59 -16.15
CA TRP A 33 -22.14 -21.34 -16.83
C TRP A 33 -22.77 -20.11 -16.18
N SER A 34 -24.06 -20.19 -15.81
CA SER A 34 -24.74 -19.10 -15.11
C SER A 34 -24.08 -18.82 -13.76
N PHE A 35 -23.81 -19.87 -12.98
CA PHE A 35 -23.17 -19.72 -11.67
C PHE A 35 -21.81 -19.03 -11.77
N PHE A 36 -20.94 -19.46 -12.68
CA PHE A 36 -19.63 -18.82 -12.87
C PHE A 36 -19.75 -17.40 -13.41
N ARG A 37 -20.71 -17.13 -14.31
CA ARG A 37 -20.95 -15.78 -14.83
C ARG A 37 -21.34 -14.83 -13.69
N ASP A 38 -22.30 -15.22 -12.86
CA ASP A 38 -22.79 -14.38 -11.76
C ASP A 38 -21.76 -14.24 -10.62
N ALA A 39 -21.12 -15.34 -10.24
CA ALA A 39 -20.09 -15.35 -9.21
C ALA A 39 -18.84 -14.55 -9.63
N SER A 40 -18.45 -14.61 -10.91
CA SER A 40 -17.28 -13.88 -11.41
C SER A 40 -17.43 -12.37 -11.27
N GLY A 41 -18.63 -11.83 -11.51
CA GLY A 41 -18.90 -10.40 -11.34
C GLY A 41 -18.67 -9.93 -9.91
N VAL A 42 -19.17 -10.69 -8.93
CA VAL A 42 -19.01 -10.39 -7.51
C VAL A 42 -17.54 -10.48 -7.08
N ILE A 43 -16.81 -11.51 -7.55
CA ILE A 43 -15.39 -11.72 -7.23
C ILE A 43 -14.54 -10.57 -7.79
N ILE A 44 -14.76 -10.19 -9.06
CA ILE A 44 -14.03 -9.10 -9.71
C ILE A 44 -14.29 -7.78 -8.99
N LEU A 45 -15.56 -7.48 -8.67
CA LEU A 45 -15.92 -6.27 -7.93
C LEU A 45 -15.24 -6.23 -6.56
N GLY A 46 -15.24 -7.34 -5.83
CA GLY A 46 -14.55 -7.47 -4.54
C GLY A 46 -13.05 -7.21 -4.64
N LEU A 47 -12.39 -7.76 -5.66
CA LEU A 47 -10.96 -7.53 -5.93
C LEU A 47 -10.64 -6.06 -6.23
N VAL A 48 -11.47 -5.40 -7.06
CA VAL A 48 -11.30 -3.97 -7.38
C VAL A 48 -11.46 -3.11 -6.14
N PHE A 49 -12.45 -3.39 -5.29
CA PHE A 49 -12.62 -2.70 -4.01
C PHE A 49 -11.44 -2.90 -3.07
N LEU A 50 -10.96 -4.13 -2.93
CA LEU A 50 -9.81 -4.45 -2.09
C LEU A 50 -8.55 -3.72 -2.58
N PHE A 51 -8.35 -3.68 -3.89
CA PHE A 51 -7.25 -2.96 -4.52
C PHE A 51 -7.34 -1.45 -4.26
N ALA A 52 -8.52 -0.85 -4.46
CA ALA A 52 -8.75 0.57 -4.18
C ALA A 52 -8.50 0.91 -2.70
N PHE A 53 -8.94 0.04 -1.79
CA PHE A 53 -8.73 0.23 -0.35
C PHE A 53 -7.25 0.11 0.03
N ALA A 54 -6.55 -0.91 -0.47
CA ALA A 54 -5.12 -1.06 -0.29
C ALA A 54 -4.34 0.14 -0.87
N TRP A 55 -4.77 0.64 -2.02
CA TRP A 55 -4.20 1.84 -2.64
C TRP A 55 -4.42 3.07 -1.74
N LEU A 56 -5.62 3.29 -1.20
CA LEU A 56 -5.90 4.40 -0.28
C LEU A 56 -5.03 4.37 0.98
N ILE A 57 -4.84 3.18 1.57
CA ILE A 57 -3.96 3.03 2.74
C ILE A 57 -2.52 3.37 2.35
N LYS A 58 -2.01 2.82 1.23
CA LYS A 58 -0.65 3.07 0.75
C LYS A 58 -0.43 4.52 0.32
N ALA A 59 -1.46 5.17 -0.22
CA ALA A 59 -1.42 6.55 -0.68
C ALA A 59 -1.41 7.57 0.46
N ARG A 60 -1.60 7.17 1.73
CA ARG A 60 -1.35 8.07 2.86
C ARG A 60 0.14 8.43 2.86
N PRO A 61 0.53 9.68 2.57
CA PRO A 61 1.91 10.10 2.76
C PRO A 61 2.20 9.89 4.24
N HIS A 62 3.28 9.17 4.55
CA HIS A 62 3.79 9.08 5.91
C HIS A 62 4.19 10.49 6.36
N LYS A 63 3.21 11.24 6.90
CA LYS A 63 3.39 12.55 7.53
C LYS A 63 4.01 12.34 8.90
N ILE A 64 5.15 11.68 8.94
CA ILE A 64 5.98 11.71 10.14
C ILE A 64 6.48 13.16 10.23
N PRO A 65 6.14 13.91 11.29
CA PRO A 65 6.64 15.27 11.45
C PRO A 65 8.16 15.19 11.56
N LYS A 66 8.87 15.60 10.50
CA LYS A 66 10.33 15.70 10.52
C LYS A 66 10.69 16.87 11.43
N LYS A 67 11.32 16.57 12.55
CA LYS A 67 11.96 17.57 13.40
C LYS A 67 13.36 17.84 12.87
N TYR A 68 13.74 19.10 12.86
CA TYR A 68 15.07 19.56 12.49
C TYR A 68 15.73 20.17 13.71
N PHE A 69 16.99 19.82 13.92
CA PHE A 69 17.81 20.23 15.05
C PHE A 69 19.04 20.96 14.54
N ILE A 70 19.46 21.99 15.25
CA ILE A 70 20.73 22.66 15.03
C ILE A 70 21.67 22.27 16.17
N THR A 71 22.77 21.60 15.83
CA THR A 71 23.83 21.24 16.77
C THR A 71 25.02 22.17 16.58
N SER A 72 25.51 22.76 17.66
CA SER A 72 26.74 23.57 17.68
C SER A 72 27.97 22.73 17.99
N PHE A 73 29.08 23.07 17.33
CA PHE A 73 30.40 22.46 17.50
C PHE A 73 31.41 23.55 17.79
N ASP A 74 32.33 23.28 18.70
CA ASP A 74 33.46 24.17 18.96
C ASP A 74 34.51 24.13 17.83
N VAL A 75 35.58 24.91 18.01
CA VAL A 75 36.75 24.96 17.11
C VAL A 75 37.49 23.61 17.00
N TYR A 76 37.33 22.72 17.97
CA TYR A 76 37.90 21.38 17.97
C TYR A 76 36.97 20.33 17.35
N GLY A 77 35.76 20.72 16.94
CA GLY A 77 34.75 19.83 16.38
C GLY A 77 33.98 19.01 17.42
N MET A 78 34.05 19.38 18.70
CA MET A 78 33.28 18.74 19.77
C MET A 78 31.89 19.37 19.86
N GLU A 79 30.86 18.54 20.06
CA GLU A 79 29.49 19.03 20.24
C GLU A 79 29.40 19.85 21.54
N THR A 80 28.89 21.07 21.41
CA THR A 80 28.75 22.02 22.53
C THR A 80 27.34 22.56 22.55
N HIS A 81 26.80 22.79 23.75
CA HIS A 81 25.52 23.48 23.92
C HIS A 81 25.76 24.96 24.22
N ILE A 82 25.09 25.84 23.48
CA ILE A 82 25.11 27.28 23.74
C ILE A 82 23.76 27.66 24.35
N ASP A 83 23.78 28.08 25.61
CA ASP A 83 22.57 28.45 26.34
C ASP A 83 21.84 29.62 25.68
N GLY A 84 20.52 29.52 25.62
CA GLY A 84 19.63 30.55 25.04
C GLY A 84 19.42 30.45 23.53
N LEU A 85 20.14 29.57 22.82
CA LEU A 85 19.85 29.30 21.41
C LEU A 85 18.70 28.31 21.26
N ARG A 86 17.77 28.64 20.36
CA ARG A 86 16.73 27.71 19.93
C ARG A 86 17.35 26.70 18.96
N THR A 87 17.37 25.43 19.34
CA THR A 87 17.96 24.36 18.52
C THR A 87 16.92 23.50 17.81
N GLU A 88 15.65 23.51 18.22
CA GLU A 88 14.59 22.66 17.63
C GLU A 88 13.62 23.44 16.72
N PHE A 89 13.38 22.89 15.53
CA PHE A 89 12.56 23.48 14.48
C PHE A 89 11.70 22.41 13.78
N LYS A 90 10.48 22.81 13.37
CA LYS A 90 9.58 21.95 12.57
C LYS A 90 9.77 22.09 11.06
N ASN A 91 10.34 23.21 10.63
CA ASN A 91 10.54 23.53 9.22
C ASN A 91 12.03 23.66 8.92
N HIS A 92 12.48 22.93 7.89
CA HIS A 92 13.85 22.93 7.39
C HIS A 92 14.35 24.36 7.08
N ASP A 93 13.55 25.17 6.39
CA ASP A 93 14.00 26.47 5.90
C ASP A 93 14.16 27.48 7.02
N VAL A 94 13.28 27.39 8.03
CA VAL A 94 13.39 28.18 9.26
C VAL A 94 14.66 27.79 10.01
N ALA A 95 14.90 26.48 10.21
CA ALA A 95 16.10 25.97 10.86
C ALA A 95 17.37 26.46 10.15
N TRP A 96 17.40 26.38 8.81
CA TRP A 96 18.52 26.86 8.01
C TRP A 96 18.75 28.37 8.14
N SER A 97 17.69 29.19 8.17
CA SER A 97 17.80 30.63 8.37
C SER A 97 18.39 30.97 9.74
N PHE A 98 17.94 30.28 10.80
CA PHE A 98 18.49 30.44 12.15
C PHE A 98 19.95 29.98 12.22
N MET A 99 20.30 28.88 11.55
CA MET A 99 21.68 28.38 11.54
C MET A 99 22.64 29.40 10.92
N LYS A 100 22.25 30.06 9.82
CA LYS A 100 23.05 31.16 9.24
C LYS A 100 23.19 32.33 10.20
N PHE A 101 22.10 32.69 10.89
CA PHE A 101 22.12 33.75 11.88
C PHE A 101 23.08 33.40 13.03
N TYR A 102 23.03 32.18 13.54
CA TYR A 102 23.93 31.69 14.59
C TYR A 102 25.38 31.69 14.13
N LYS A 103 25.67 31.25 12.90
CA LYS A 103 27.03 31.32 12.35
C LYS A 103 27.56 32.75 12.27
N LYS A 104 26.69 33.72 11.96
CA LYS A 104 27.06 35.14 11.93
C LYS A 104 27.32 35.70 13.33
N SER A 105 26.51 35.31 14.32
CA SER A 105 26.65 35.76 15.71
C SER A 105 27.80 35.08 16.47
N TYR A 106 28.09 33.81 16.15
CA TYR A 106 29.09 32.97 16.80
C TYR A 106 30.08 32.42 15.76
N PRO A 107 30.99 33.25 15.23
CA PRO A 107 31.87 32.87 14.13
C PRO A 107 32.87 31.76 14.48
N LEU A 108 33.19 31.59 15.77
CA LEU A 108 34.10 30.55 16.28
C LEU A 108 33.45 29.17 16.39
N TYR A 109 32.12 29.11 16.31
CA TYR A 109 31.39 27.85 16.37
C TYR A 109 31.00 27.41 14.96
N ASN A 110 30.96 26.10 14.77
CA ASN A 110 30.37 25.49 13.59
C ASN A 110 28.99 24.96 13.95
N PHE A 111 28.08 24.91 12.99
CA PHE A 111 26.70 24.48 13.19
C PHE A 111 26.31 23.43 12.17
N ALA A 112 25.69 22.35 12.63
CA ALA A 112 25.10 21.33 11.78
C ALA A 112 23.59 21.33 11.87
N LEU A 113 22.93 21.26 10.72
CA LEU A 113 21.51 21.02 10.60
C LEU A 113 21.28 19.50 10.51
N VAL A 114 20.51 18.98 11.45
CA VAL A 114 20.28 17.55 11.66
C VAL A 114 18.78 17.25 11.60
N SER A 115 18.39 16.08 11.13
CA SER A 115 17.04 15.53 11.42
C SER A 115 17.18 14.20 12.14
N GLU A 116 16.33 14.00 13.14
CA GLU A 116 16.14 12.70 13.76
C GLU A 116 15.15 11.90 12.92
N GLU A 117 15.61 10.79 12.33
CA GLU A 117 14.70 9.79 11.82
C GLU A 117 14.21 8.93 12.98
N MET A 118 12.89 8.85 13.17
CA MET A 118 12.26 8.08 14.25
C MET A 118 12.60 6.57 14.27
N LYS A 119 13.29 6.04 13.25
CA LYS A 119 13.66 4.62 13.13
C LYS A 119 15.14 4.33 13.38
N GLN A 120 16.00 5.33 13.42
CA GLN A 120 17.43 5.13 13.64
C GLN A 120 17.92 6.18 14.62
N ASP A 121 18.66 5.74 15.63
CA ASP A 121 19.41 6.60 16.56
C ASP A 121 20.60 7.32 15.85
N LYS A 122 20.51 7.46 14.53
CA LYS A 122 21.49 8.10 13.67
C LYS A 122 20.96 9.44 13.24
N LYS A 123 21.58 10.48 13.78
CA LYS A 123 21.41 11.87 13.35
C LYS A 123 21.92 12.03 11.91
N ILE A 124 21.03 12.39 10.98
CA ILE A 124 21.41 12.68 9.59
C ILE A 124 21.73 14.16 9.48
N ILE A 125 22.97 14.50 9.12
CA ILE A 125 23.38 15.89 8.86
C ILE A 125 22.96 16.28 7.44
N PHE A 126 22.11 17.29 7.32
CA PHE A 126 21.70 17.89 6.04
C PHE A 126 22.68 18.95 5.58
N LYS A 127 23.26 19.70 6.52
CA LYS A 127 24.14 20.83 6.22
C LYS A 127 25.05 21.17 7.38
N TYR A 128 26.24 21.68 7.09
CA TYR A 128 27.26 22.06 8.07
C TYR A 128 27.89 23.40 7.64
N ILE A 129 27.95 24.40 8.53
CA ILE A 129 28.51 25.74 8.27
C ILE A 129 29.26 26.33 9.46
#